data_AF-A0A536WRZ7-F1
#
_entry.id   AF-A0A536WRZ7-F1
#
_cell.length_a   1.000
_cell.length_b   1.000
_cell.length_c   1.000
_cell.angle_alpha   90.00
_cell.angle_beta   90.00
_cell.angle_gamma   90.00
#
_symmetry.space_group_name_H-M   'P 1'
#
loop_
_entity.id
_entity.type
_entity.pdbx_description
1 polymer ?
#
loop_
_entity_poly.entity_id
_entity_poly.type
_entity_poly.pdbx_seq_one_letter_code
_entity_poly.pdbx_strand_id
1 'polypeptide(L)'
;MSELVRFDGRVLFLAQDPRVVERQLRGEDVTLTSAGPLGTDVSTDEITPAWICYHYDEKLGEYPYLGLKCGDALPVTAGSVKAGGFAVTVAGRRYGKGSSREASPYAEWCAGIRLVIAESFERIYRQNCRNLGIYTSADFGLIDRIRRGEAIPVDE
;
A
#
# COMPACT_ATOMS: atom_id res chain seq x y z
N MET A 1 -11.44 -23.75 7.87
CA MET A 1 -12.45 -22.81 7.34
C MET A 1 -11.70 -21.53 7.03
N SER A 2 -11.84 -20.95 5.85
CA SER A 2 -11.19 -19.67 5.54
C SER A 2 -11.72 -18.59 6.47
N GLU A 3 -10.81 -17.78 7.00
CA GLU A 3 -11.16 -16.62 7.82
C GLU A 3 -11.76 -15.54 6.91
N LEU A 4 -12.82 -14.87 7.39
CA LEU A 4 -13.47 -13.77 6.68
C LEU A 4 -13.02 -12.45 7.29
N VAL A 5 -12.35 -11.62 6.49
CA VAL A 5 -11.80 -10.33 6.94
C VAL A 5 -12.52 -9.18 6.24
N ARG A 6 -12.84 -8.13 7.01
CA ARG A 6 -13.34 -6.85 6.46
C ARG A 6 -12.22 -5.82 6.50
N PHE A 7 -12.16 -4.99 5.47
CA PHE A 7 -11.19 -3.91 5.35
C PHE A 7 -11.93 -2.58 5.45
N ASP A 8 -12.01 -2.06 6.67
CA ASP A 8 -12.67 -0.79 6.95
C ASP A 8 -11.70 0.36 6.67
N GLY A 9 -11.79 0.95 5.47
CA GLY A 9 -10.98 2.09 5.06
C GLY A 9 -10.98 2.31 3.55
N ARG A 10 -10.30 3.39 3.14
CA ARG A 10 -10.20 3.78 1.73
C ARG A 10 -9.17 2.92 0.99
N VAL A 11 -9.21 2.96 -0.33
CA VAL A 11 -8.26 2.28 -1.21
C VAL A 11 -7.31 3.31 -1.80
N LEU A 12 -6.01 3.14 -1.58
CA LEU A 12 -4.95 3.96 -2.13
C LEU A 12 -4.37 3.30 -3.39
N PHE A 13 -4.57 3.90 -4.55
CA PHE A 13 -3.90 3.52 -5.79
C PHE A 13 -2.57 4.25 -5.91
N LEU A 14 -1.46 3.52 -5.96
CA LEU A 14 -0.16 4.04 -6.32
C LEU A 14 -0.10 4.19 -7.85
N ALA A 15 -0.76 5.22 -8.37
CA ALA A 15 -0.81 5.52 -9.80
C ALA A 15 0.50 6.13 -10.31
N GLN A 16 0.78 5.99 -11.60
CA GLN A 16 1.94 6.64 -12.24
C GLN A 16 1.75 8.16 -12.37
N ASP A 17 0.51 8.63 -12.50
CA ASP A 17 0.20 10.07 -12.49
C ASP A 17 0.17 10.58 -11.03
N PRO A 18 1.10 11.47 -10.64
CA PRO A 18 1.14 11.99 -9.27
C PRO A 18 -0.15 12.70 -8.86
N ARG A 19 -0.88 13.30 -9.82
CA ARG A 19 -2.13 14.03 -9.53
C ARG A 19 -3.22 13.10 -9.03
N VAL A 20 -3.23 11.85 -9.48
CA VAL A 20 -4.17 10.83 -9.00
C VAL A 20 -3.85 10.46 -7.55
N VAL A 21 -2.56 10.27 -7.22
CA VAL A 21 -2.13 9.97 -5.85
C VAL A 21 -2.48 11.13 -4.92
N GLU A 22 -2.14 12.36 -5.29
CA GLU A 22 -2.40 13.54 -4.47
C GLU A 22 -3.90 13.79 -4.21
N ARG A 23 -4.76 13.58 -5.21
CA ARG A 23 -6.22 13.71 -5.02
C ARG A 23 -6.74 12.72 -3.98
N GLN A 24 -6.24 11.48 -4.00
CA GLN A 24 -6.60 10.48 -2.99
C GLN A 24 -6.18 10.91 -1.58
N LEU A 25 -4.95 11.41 -1.43
CA LEU A 25 -4.44 11.92 -0.16
C LEU A 25 -5.25 13.12 0.36
N ARG A 26 -5.89 13.90 -0.53
CA ARG A 26 -6.81 14.99 -0.19
C ARG A 26 -8.25 14.55 0.09
N GLY A 27 -8.54 13.25 0.05
CA GLY A 27 -9.84 12.69 0.40
C GLY A 27 -10.69 12.19 -0.78
N GLU A 28 -10.20 12.26 -2.03
CA GLU A 28 -10.96 11.80 -3.19
C GLU A 28 -10.86 10.28 -3.39
N ASP A 29 -11.97 9.58 -3.50
CA ASP A 29 -11.96 8.16 -3.87
C ASP A 29 -11.87 7.98 -5.38
N VAL A 30 -10.88 7.19 -5.82
CA VAL A 30 -10.55 6.95 -7.23
C VAL A 30 -10.90 5.51 -7.58
N THR A 31 -11.46 5.20 -8.75
CA THR A 31 -11.65 3.81 -9.22
C THR A 31 -10.42 3.28 -9.93
N LEU A 32 -10.26 1.95 -10.05
CA LEU A 32 -9.17 1.34 -10.81
C LEU A 32 -9.06 1.93 -12.23
N THR A 33 -10.19 2.15 -12.90
CA THR A 33 -10.22 2.79 -14.23
C THR A 33 -9.70 4.22 -14.20
N SER A 34 -10.15 5.04 -13.25
CA SER A 34 -9.71 6.45 -13.13
C SER A 34 -8.31 6.61 -12.54
N ALA A 35 -7.76 5.57 -11.90
CA ALA A 35 -6.38 5.54 -11.44
C ALA A 35 -5.40 5.47 -12.62
N GLY A 36 -5.83 4.91 -13.75
CA GLY A 36 -5.00 4.73 -14.93
C GLY A 36 -3.85 3.75 -14.67
N PRO A 37 -2.70 3.90 -15.36
CA PRO A 37 -1.53 3.05 -15.16
C PRO A 37 -1.03 3.08 -13.72
N LEU A 38 -0.83 1.89 -13.13
CA LEU A 38 -0.31 1.75 -11.77
C LEU A 38 1.23 1.76 -11.76
N GLY A 39 1.79 2.28 -10.68
CA GLY A 39 3.21 2.23 -10.39
C GLY A 39 3.67 0.78 -10.30
N THR A 40 4.62 0.42 -11.17
CA THR A 40 5.33 -0.86 -11.10
C THR A 40 6.66 -0.65 -10.40
N ASP A 41 7.30 -1.74 -9.98
CA ASP A 41 8.65 -1.70 -9.46
C ASP A 41 8.82 -0.90 -8.16
N VAL A 42 7.74 -0.77 -7.38
CA VAL A 42 7.72 -0.08 -6.09
C VAL A 42 8.71 -0.76 -5.14
N SER A 43 9.79 -0.06 -4.81
CA SER A 43 10.88 -0.58 -3.99
C SER A 43 10.69 -0.35 -2.50
N THR A 44 11.41 -1.11 -1.67
CA THR A 44 11.46 -0.86 -0.22
C THR A 44 12.10 0.50 0.13
N ASP A 45 12.90 1.09 -0.77
CA ASP A 45 13.35 2.49 -0.69
C ASP A 45 12.26 3.51 -0.99
N GLU A 46 11.30 3.16 -1.85
CA GLU A 46 10.14 4.02 -2.13
C GLU A 46 9.11 3.94 -1.01
N ILE A 47 8.87 2.73 -0.48
CA ILE A 47 7.98 2.51 0.66
C ILE A 47 8.57 3.14 1.93
N THR A 48 9.85 2.89 2.22
CA THR A 48 10.54 3.42 3.41
C THR A 48 11.97 3.82 3.03
N PRO A 49 12.19 5.09 2.64
CA PRO A 49 13.52 5.61 2.41
C PRO A 49 14.47 5.37 3.59
N ALA A 50 15.76 5.15 3.32
CA ALA A 50 16.73 4.73 4.34
C ALA A 50 16.81 5.65 5.57
N TRP A 51 16.60 6.96 5.40
CA TRP A 51 16.63 7.93 6.50
C TRP A 51 15.44 7.81 7.47
N ILE A 52 14.38 7.11 7.09
CA ILE A 52 13.23 6.79 7.96
C ILE A 52 13.50 5.55 8.82
N CYS A 53 14.36 4.64 8.36
CA CYS A 53 14.65 3.36 9.01
C CYS A 53 15.43 3.50 10.34
N TYR A 54 15.71 4.73 10.80
CA TYR A 54 16.20 5.01 12.15
C TYR A 54 15.08 5.06 13.20
N HIS A 55 13.83 4.97 12.78
CA HIS A 55 12.66 4.82 13.65
C HIS A 55 12.27 3.34 13.80
N TYR A 56 11.88 2.94 15.01
CA TYR A 56 11.50 1.55 15.34
C TYR A 56 10.15 1.44 16.06
N ASP A 57 9.41 2.55 16.11
CA ASP A 57 8.12 2.69 16.76
C ASP A 57 7.01 3.00 15.74
N GLU A 58 5.79 3.21 16.23
CA GLU A 58 4.62 3.50 15.41
C GLU A 58 4.72 4.80 14.61
N LYS A 59 5.74 5.63 14.87
CA LYS A 59 6.04 6.82 14.07
C LYS A 59 6.34 6.46 12.62
N LEU A 60 6.76 5.22 12.34
CA LEU A 60 6.90 4.71 10.97
C LEU A 60 5.62 4.84 10.14
N GLY A 61 4.45 4.85 10.77
CA GLY A 61 3.17 5.10 10.09
C GLY A 61 3.03 6.49 9.47
N GLU A 62 3.88 7.45 9.84
CA GLU A 62 3.92 8.78 9.23
C GLU A 62 4.71 8.79 7.91
N TYR A 63 5.40 7.72 7.55
CA TYR A 63 6.41 7.72 6.51
C TYR A 63 6.25 6.74 5.33
N PRO A 64 5.21 5.89 5.21
CA PRO A 64 5.14 5.02 4.05
C PRO A 64 5.01 5.84 2.75
N TYR A 65 5.69 5.37 1.71
CA TYR A 65 5.68 5.90 0.36
C TYR A 65 6.33 7.28 0.17
N LEU A 66 7.08 7.81 1.14
CA LEU A 66 7.77 9.11 0.97
C LEU A 66 8.85 9.10 -0.12
N GLY A 67 9.33 7.92 -0.52
CA GLY A 67 10.25 7.79 -1.64
C GLY A 67 9.55 7.52 -2.98
N LEU A 68 8.23 7.29 -2.99
CA LEU A 68 7.48 6.89 -4.18
C LEU A 68 7.59 7.94 -5.28
N LYS A 69 8.15 7.54 -6.43
CA LYS A 69 8.31 8.42 -7.58
C LYS A 69 7.22 8.20 -8.61
N CYS A 70 6.54 9.29 -8.96
CA CYS A 70 5.56 9.34 -10.05
C CYS A 70 6.11 10.31 -11.11
N GLY A 71 6.97 9.80 -12.00
CA GLY A 71 7.81 10.65 -12.85
C GLY A 71 8.84 11.43 -12.02
N ASP A 72 8.84 12.76 -12.15
CA ASP A 72 9.72 13.65 -11.39
C ASP A 72 9.10 14.13 -10.05
N ALA A 73 7.91 13.65 -9.70
CA ALA A 73 7.19 14.06 -8.50
C ALA A 73 7.24 13.00 -7.39
N LEU A 74 7.22 13.48 -6.14
CA LEU A 74 7.01 12.70 -4.91
C LEU A 74 5.65 13.12 -4.31
N PRO A 75 4.54 12.46 -4.68
CA PRO A 75 3.20 12.94 -4.34
C PRO A 75 2.79 12.71 -2.87
N VAL A 76 3.51 11.84 -2.15
CA VAL A 76 3.19 11.48 -0.76
C VAL A 76 3.97 12.35 0.22
N THR A 77 3.26 12.93 1.18
CA THR A 77 3.87 13.73 2.26
C THR A 77 3.77 13.01 3.60
N ALA A 78 4.60 13.39 4.57
CA ALA A 78 4.58 12.74 5.89
C ALA A 78 3.18 12.83 6.52
N GLY A 79 2.70 11.69 7.05
CA GLY A 79 1.38 11.52 7.67
C GLY A 79 0.20 11.45 6.71
N SER A 80 0.39 11.72 5.41
CA SER A 80 -0.73 11.82 4.45
C SER A 80 -1.47 10.50 4.23
N VAL A 81 -0.75 9.37 4.21
CA VAL A 81 -1.35 8.04 4.05
C VAL A 81 -2.23 7.71 5.25
N LYS A 82 -1.68 7.90 6.46
CA LYS A 82 -2.40 7.64 7.72
C LYS A 82 -3.61 8.55 7.88
N ALA A 83 -3.46 9.84 7.61
CA ALA A 83 -4.56 10.81 7.63
C ALA A 83 -5.62 10.51 6.56
N GLY A 84 -5.24 9.90 5.44
CA GLY A 84 -6.14 9.51 4.37
C GLY A 84 -7.05 8.32 4.71
N GLY A 85 -6.81 7.62 5.82
CA GLY A 85 -7.68 6.55 6.30
C GLY A 85 -7.74 5.34 5.36
N PHE A 86 -6.61 5.01 4.71
CA PHE A 86 -6.54 3.88 3.80
C PHE A 86 -6.35 2.57 4.55
N ALA A 87 -7.06 1.53 4.12
CA ALA A 87 -6.87 0.15 4.59
C ALA A 87 -6.23 -0.75 3.52
N VAL A 88 -6.27 -0.32 2.25
CA VAL A 88 -5.80 -1.11 1.11
C VAL A 88 -4.89 -0.27 0.23
N THR A 89 -3.71 -0.79 -0.13
CA THR A 89 -2.85 -0.24 -1.17
C THR A 89 -2.97 -1.05 -2.45
N VAL A 90 -3.02 -0.38 -3.61
CA VAL A 90 -3.10 -1.00 -4.94
C VAL A 90 -1.94 -0.53 -5.81
N ALA A 91 -1.21 -1.46 -6.42
CA ALA A 91 -0.05 -1.17 -7.26
C ALA A 91 0.08 -2.14 -8.45
N GLY A 92 1.04 -1.88 -9.35
CA GLY A 92 1.31 -2.73 -10.50
C GLY A 92 2.23 -3.92 -10.18
N ARG A 93 3.11 -4.27 -11.11
CA ARG A 93 4.04 -5.42 -11.00
C ARG A 93 5.22 -5.14 -10.09
N ARG A 94 5.81 -6.22 -9.55
CA ARG A 94 7.07 -6.24 -8.78
C ARG A 94 7.06 -5.32 -7.56
N TYR A 95 6.02 -5.45 -6.74
CA TYR A 95 5.89 -4.70 -5.50
C TYR A 95 6.84 -5.21 -4.40
N GLY A 96 7.49 -4.29 -3.70
CA GLY A 96 8.40 -4.60 -2.59
C GLY A 96 9.82 -4.99 -3.03
N LYS A 97 10.29 -4.46 -4.17
CA LYS A 97 11.64 -4.79 -4.68
C LYS A 97 12.78 -4.18 -3.87
N GLY A 98 13.96 -4.76 -4.03
CA GLY A 98 15.18 -4.28 -3.40
C GLY A 98 15.51 -5.02 -2.11
N SER A 99 16.16 -4.32 -1.18
CA SER A 99 16.63 -4.90 0.07
C SER A 99 15.49 -5.43 0.93
N SER A 100 15.74 -6.53 1.66
CA SER A 100 14.86 -6.99 2.72
C SER A 100 14.76 -5.91 3.80
N ARG A 101 13.58 -5.29 3.91
CA ARG A 101 13.27 -4.30 4.95
C ARG A 101 11.94 -4.66 5.57
N GLU A 102 11.97 -5.24 6.77
CA GLU A 102 10.75 -5.47 7.57
C GLU A 102 10.07 -4.15 7.95
N ALA A 103 10.85 -3.07 8.04
CA ALA A 103 10.34 -1.72 8.25
C ALA A 103 9.35 -1.26 7.17
N SER A 104 9.46 -1.75 5.93
CA SER A 104 8.55 -1.34 4.84
C SER A 104 7.10 -1.76 5.09
N PRO A 105 6.77 -3.06 5.22
CA PRO A 105 5.42 -3.46 5.59
C PRO A 105 5.02 -3.00 6.99
N TYR A 106 5.96 -2.84 7.94
CA TYR A 106 5.61 -2.30 9.25
C TYR A 106 5.15 -0.83 9.19
N ALA A 107 5.78 0.01 8.36
CA ALA A 107 5.33 1.39 8.14
C ALA A 107 3.93 1.45 7.51
N GLU A 108 3.66 0.58 6.53
CA GLU A 108 2.33 0.45 5.92
C GLU A 108 1.28 0.03 6.97
N TRP A 109 1.64 -0.95 7.83
CA TRP A 109 0.78 -1.39 8.93
C TRP A 109 0.49 -0.28 9.93
N CYS A 110 1.51 0.47 10.37
CA CYS A 110 1.34 1.60 11.29
C CYS A 110 0.51 2.75 10.69
N ALA A 111 0.48 2.87 9.35
CA ALA A 111 -0.36 3.85 8.65
C ALA A 111 -1.81 3.39 8.46
N GLY A 112 -2.15 2.14 8.83
CA GLY A 112 -3.50 1.59 8.72
C GLY A 112 -3.71 0.63 7.57
N ILE A 113 -2.71 0.41 6.70
CA ILE A 113 -2.82 -0.57 5.61
C ILE A 113 -2.86 -1.99 6.20
N ARG A 114 -3.80 -2.78 5.72
CA ARG A 114 -4.01 -4.19 6.13
C ARG A 114 -3.99 -5.15 4.94
N LEU A 115 -4.16 -4.64 3.73
CA LEU A 115 -4.09 -5.40 2.48
C LEU A 115 -3.29 -4.64 1.42
N VAL A 116 -2.39 -5.33 0.74
CA VAL A 116 -1.76 -4.83 -0.49
C VAL A 116 -2.23 -5.68 -1.66
N ILE A 117 -2.79 -5.05 -2.69
CA ILE A 117 -3.18 -5.66 -3.95
C ILE A 117 -2.18 -5.21 -5.02
N ALA A 118 -1.48 -6.15 -5.64
CA ALA A 118 -0.52 -5.83 -6.69
C ALA A 118 -0.46 -6.94 -7.74
N GLU A 119 -0.14 -6.61 -8.99
CA GLU A 119 -0.04 -7.62 -10.07
C GLU A 119 1.01 -8.69 -9.75
N SER A 120 2.08 -8.33 -9.05
CA SER A 120 3.06 -9.29 -8.53
C SER A 120 3.87 -8.71 -7.36
N PHE A 121 4.39 -9.60 -6.52
CA PHE A 121 5.14 -9.26 -5.30
C PHE A 121 6.51 -9.90 -5.32
N GLU A 122 7.45 -9.21 -4.68
CA GLU A 122 8.75 -9.77 -4.34
C GLU A 122 8.63 -10.70 -3.14
N ARG A 123 9.30 -11.86 -3.23
CA ARG A 123 9.10 -12.98 -2.29
C ARG A 123 9.33 -12.58 -0.84
N ILE A 124 10.40 -11.82 -0.58
CA ILE A 124 10.79 -11.42 0.78
C ILE A 124 9.77 -10.43 1.35
N TYR A 125 9.34 -9.43 0.56
CA TYR A 125 8.33 -8.48 1.01
C TYR A 125 7.01 -9.18 1.38
N ARG A 126 6.55 -10.14 0.55
CA ARG A 126 5.35 -10.94 0.85
C ARG A 126 5.50 -11.78 2.13
N GLN A 127 6.69 -12.31 2.41
CA GLN A 127 6.95 -13.02 3.67
C GLN A 127 6.87 -12.08 4.87
N ASN A 128 7.45 -10.89 4.78
CA ASN A 128 7.41 -9.89 5.85
C ASN A 128 5.98 -9.42 6.12
N CYS A 129 5.16 -9.23 5.07
CA CYS A 129 3.74 -8.92 5.21
C CYS A 129 3.01 -9.98 6.03
N ARG A 130 3.20 -11.27 5.68
CA ARG A 130 2.59 -12.39 6.41
C ARG A 130 2.99 -12.40 7.89
N ASN A 131 4.28 -12.19 8.19
CA ASN A 131 4.77 -12.16 9.57
C ASN A 131 4.15 -11.02 10.39
N LEU A 132 3.78 -9.90 9.75
CA LEU A 132 3.17 -8.72 10.39
C LEU A 132 1.64 -8.73 10.37
N GLY A 133 1.00 -9.69 9.68
CA GLY A 133 -0.45 -9.71 9.50
C GLY A 133 -0.97 -8.72 8.45
N ILE A 134 -0.16 -8.34 7.46
CA ILE A 134 -0.63 -7.68 6.23
C ILE A 134 -0.95 -8.76 5.19
N TYR A 135 -2.17 -8.71 4.65
CA TYR A 135 -2.58 -9.58 3.56
C TYR A 135 -2.01 -9.08 2.23
N THR A 136 -1.75 -10.01 1.31
CA THR A 136 -1.34 -9.67 -0.07
C THR A 136 -2.18 -10.44 -1.08
N SER A 137 -2.62 -9.79 -2.15
CA SER A 137 -3.40 -10.43 -3.21
C SER A 137 -2.99 -9.91 -4.59
N ALA A 138 -3.11 -10.76 -5.61
CA ALA A 138 -3.01 -10.34 -7.01
C ALA A 138 -4.38 -10.21 -7.69
N ASP A 139 -5.47 -10.43 -6.95
CA ASP A 139 -6.84 -10.31 -7.46
C ASP A 139 -7.37 -8.89 -7.28
N PHE A 140 -7.44 -8.16 -8.39
CA PHE A 140 -8.00 -6.80 -8.44
C PHE A 140 -9.52 -6.79 -8.29
N GLY A 141 -10.20 -7.92 -8.51
CA GLY A 141 -11.64 -8.07 -8.27
C GLY A 141 -12.03 -7.87 -6.81
N LEU A 142 -11.08 -7.98 -5.88
CA LEU A 142 -11.29 -7.69 -4.46
C LEU A 142 -11.59 -6.21 -4.20
N ILE A 143 -11.10 -5.30 -5.03
CA ILE A 143 -11.23 -3.84 -4.81
C ILE A 143 -12.70 -3.43 -4.71
N ASP A 144 -13.52 -3.84 -5.67
CA ASP A 144 -14.94 -3.47 -5.70
C ASP A 144 -15.73 -4.19 -4.61
N ARG A 145 -15.34 -5.41 -4.25
CA ARG A 145 -15.95 -6.16 -3.14
C ARG A 145 -15.70 -5.49 -1.80
N ILE A 146 -14.46 -5.08 -1.54
CA ILE A 146 -14.06 -4.37 -0.33
C ILE A 146 -14.82 -3.03 -0.23
N ARG A 147 -14.95 -2.30 -1.33
CA ARG A 147 -15.71 -1.03 -1.36
C ARG A 147 -17.20 -1.20 -1.04
N ARG A 148 -17.77 -2.36 -1.34
CA ARG A 148 -19.14 -2.71 -0.95
C ARG A 148 -19.25 -3.19 0.50
N GLY A 149 -18.15 -3.24 1.25
CA GLY A 149 -18.11 -3.73 2.63
C GLY A 149 -18.24 -5.25 2.73
N GLU A 150 -17.95 -5.99 1.65
CA GLU A 150 -17.96 -7.45 1.69
C GLU A 150 -16.82 -7.98 2.56
N ALA A 151 -17.10 -9.05 3.31
CA ALA A 151 -16.05 -9.80 3.96
C ALA A 151 -15.32 -10.66 2.92
N ILE A 152 -14.00 -10.57 2.89
CA ILE A 152 -13.15 -11.26 1.93
C ILE A 152 -12.63 -12.54 2.58
N PRO A 153 -12.80 -13.71 1.94
CA PRO A 153 -12.12 -14.92 2.39
C PRO A 153 -10.63 -14.76 2.19
N VAL A 154 -9.87 -14.95 3.25
CA VAL A 154 -8.42 -15.00 3.18
C VAL A 154 -7.99 -16.45 3.30
N ASP A 155 -7.28 -16.93 2.29
CA ASP A 155 -6.60 -18.23 2.32
C ASP A 155 -5.14 -18.01 2.80
N GLU A 156 -4.67 -18.87 3.70
CA GLU A 156 -3.27 -18.86 4.22
C GLU A 156 -2.21 -19.16 3.14
#